data_AF-A0A673UJP3-F1
#
_entry.id   AF-A0A673UJP3-F1
#
_cell.length_a   1.000
_cell.length_b   1.000
_cell.length_c   1.000
_cell.angle_alpha   90.00
_cell.angle_beta   90.00
_cell.angle_gamma   90.00
#
_symmetry.space_group_name_H-M   'P 1'
#
loop_
_entity.id
_entity.type
_entity.pdbx_description
1 polymer ?
#
loop_
_entity_poly.entity_id
_entity_poly.type
_entity_poly.pdbx_seq_one_letter_code
_entity_poly.pdbx_strand_id
1 'polypeptide(L)'
;MGGELVPGLGALQRRKRLLEEEKCLAGWALALAGAGIGLMVLHAEMLWFGGCPWALYLILVKCMISISTFLLLCLIVVFHAKEVQLFMTDHGLRDWRVALTGRQVAQIVLELAVCALHPAPVRDPRCALGLGSRPAATQSWPGFLDEGEALLSLAMLLRLYLVPRAVLLRSGVLLNASYRSIGALNQVRFRHWFVAKLYMNTHPGRLLLCLTLGLWLTTAWVLSVAERQAVNATGHLSDTLWLIPITFLTIGYGDVVPGTMWGKIVCLCTGVMGVCCTALLVAVVARKLEFNKAEKHVHNFMMDIQYAKEMKESAARVLQEAWVLYRHTRRKDRGAARRHQRRLLAAINRFRQVRLKHRKLREQVNSMVDISKMHMILCDLQLGLSSSHQALEKRMDALAGKLDALAELLSNALGPQQQHPEPRQEAT
;
A
#
# COMPACT_ATOMS: atom_id res chain seq x y z
N MET A 1 -51.34 -5.83 -1.00
CA MET A 1 -50.22 -5.83 -1.96
C MET A 1 -48.92 -5.93 -1.18
N GLY A 2 -48.58 -7.13 -0.71
CA GLY A 2 -47.29 -7.42 -0.09
C GLY A 2 -46.32 -7.81 -1.19
N GLY A 3 -45.41 -6.91 -1.55
CA GLY A 3 -44.32 -7.25 -2.46
C GLY A 3 -43.39 -8.22 -1.75
N GLU A 4 -43.34 -9.47 -2.21
CA GLU A 4 -42.28 -10.40 -1.81
C GLU A 4 -40.93 -9.76 -2.16
N LEU A 5 -40.16 -9.41 -1.12
CA LEU A 5 -38.77 -9.00 -1.29
C LEU A 5 -38.05 -10.13 -2.02
N VAL A 6 -37.48 -9.82 -3.18
CA VAL A 6 -36.59 -10.71 -3.93
C VAL A 6 -35.60 -11.36 -2.94
N PRO A 7 -35.56 -12.70 -2.82
CA PRO A 7 -34.91 -13.41 -1.72
C PRO A 7 -33.40 -13.10 -1.54
N GLY A 8 -32.74 -12.53 -2.56
CA GLY A 8 -31.35 -12.09 -2.50
C GLY A 8 -31.10 -10.68 -1.92
N LEU A 9 -32.05 -9.74 -2.02
CA LEU A 9 -31.85 -8.36 -1.57
C LEU A 9 -31.79 -8.25 -0.04
N GLY A 10 -32.61 -9.04 0.67
CA GLY A 10 -32.61 -9.07 2.13
C GLY A 10 -31.28 -9.52 2.73
N ALA A 11 -30.63 -10.52 2.12
CA ALA A 11 -29.32 -11.02 2.55
C ALA A 11 -28.22 -9.96 2.34
N LEU A 12 -28.24 -9.24 1.21
CA LEU A 12 -27.28 -8.17 0.93
C LEU A 12 -27.43 -6.98 1.89
N GLN A 13 -28.66 -6.58 2.22
CA GLN A 13 -28.92 -5.52 3.19
C GLN A 13 -28.49 -5.93 4.60
N ARG A 14 -28.82 -7.16 5.02
CA ARG A 14 -28.36 -7.73 6.30
C ARG A 14 -26.85 -7.77 6.39
N ARG A 15 -26.18 -8.20 5.32
CA ARG A 15 -24.72 -8.23 5.22
C ARG A 15 -24.09 -6.85 5.41
N LYS A 16 -24.59 -5.83 4.70
CA LYS A 16 -24.08 -4.46 4.84
C LYS A 16 -24.19 -3.96 6.28
N ARG A 17 -25.34 -4.20 6.92
CA ARG A 17 -25.57 -3.86 8.33
C ARG A 17 -24.58 -4.58 9.26
N LEU A 18 -24.34 -5.87 9.08
CA LEU A 18 -23.39 -6.63 9.89
C LEU A 18 -21.96 -6.08 9.77
N LEU A 19 -21.52 -5.70 8.57
CA LEU A 19 -20.20 -5.09 8.35
C LEU A 19 -20.08 -3.69 8.99
N GLU A 20 -21.16 -2.90 9.02
CA GLU A 20 -21.18 -1.61 9.72
C GLU A 20 -21.11 -1.80 11.25
N GLU A 21 -21.80 -2.81 11.77
CA GLU A 21 -21.73 -3.21 13.18
C GLU A 21 -20.29 -3.69 13.54
N GLU A 22 -19.66 -4.53 12.71
CA GLU A 22 -18.25 -4.95 12.88
C GLU A 22 -17.27 -3.77 12.86
N LYS A 23 -17.46 -2.80 11.96
CA LYS A 23 -16.66 -1.57 11.92
C LYS A 23 -16.76 -0.78 13.23
N CYS A 24 -17.98 -0.67 13.78
CA CYS A 24 -18.20 0.01 15.05
C CYS A 24 -17.53 -0.75 16.21
N LEU A 25 -17.74 -2.06 16.29
CA LEU A 25 -17.16 -2.93 17.31
C LEU A 25 -15.63 -2.91 17.29
N ALA A 26 -15.01 -3.01 16.10
CA ALA A 26 -13.56 -2.93 15.96
C ALA A 26 -13.02 -1.55 16.37
N GLY A 27 -13.79 -0.48 16.15
CA GLY A 27 -13.47 0.86 16.60
C GLY A 27 -13.46 0.98 18.13
N TRP A 28 -14.50 0.49 18.79
CA TRP A 28 -14.61 0.49 20.25
C TRP A 28 -13.58 -0.43 20.91
N ALA A 29 -13.33 -1.61 20.35
CA ALA A 29 -12.30 -2.53 20.83
C ALA A 29 -10.91 -1.87 20.78
N LEU A 30 -10.58 -1.18 19.68
CA LEU A 30 -9.32 -0.45 19.58
C LEU A 30 -9.24 0.71 20.60
N ALA A 31 -10.35 1.45 20.80
CA ALA A 31 -10.39 2.54 21.78
C ALA A 31 -10.18 2.03 23.21
N LEU A 32 -10.85 0.95 23.61
CA LEU A 32 -10.68 0.33 24.94
C LEU A 32 -9.28 -0.27 25.12
N ALA A 33 -8.72 -0.91 24.08
CA ALA A 33 -7.36 -1.41 24.12
C ALA A 33 -6.35 -0.26 24.30
N GLY A 34 -6.53 0.84 23.56
CA GLY A 34 -5.70 2.04 23.70
C GLY A 34 -5.83 2.69 25.09
N ALA A 35 -7.05 2.80 25.62
CA ALA A 35 -7.29 3.30 26.97
C ALA A 35 -6.62 2.41 28.03
N GLY A 36 -6.71 1.08 27.89
CA GLY A 36 -6.04 0.14 28.78
C GLY A 36 -4.51 0.24 28.74
N ILE A 37 -3.91 0.43 27.56
CA ILE A 37 -2.47 0.68 27.42
C ILE A 37 -2.10 2.03 28.06
N GLY A 38 -2.87 3.08 27.83
CA GLY A 38 -2.64 4.41 28.44
C GLY A 38 -2.73 4.38 29.96
N LEU A 39 -3.73 3.69 30.52
CA LEU A 39 -3.86 3.48 31.97
C LEU A 39 -2.71 2.64 32.54
N MET A 40 -2.21 1.66 31.78
CA MET A 40 -1.05 0.86 32.18
C MET A 40 0.23 1.71 32.24
N VAL A 41 0.47 2.55 31.23
CA VAL A 41 1.59 3.51 31.23
C VAL A 41 1.45 4.48 32.42
N LEU A 42 0.24 5.01 32.63
CA LEU A 42 -0.05 5.89 33.76
C LEU A 42 0.23 5.20 35.10
N HIS A 43 -0.20 3.95 35.28
CA HIS A 43 0.07 3.16 36.48
C HIS A 43 1.58 3.00 36.73
N ALA A 44 2.34 2.64 35.69
CA ALA A 44 3.79 2.48 35.80
C ALA A 44 4.49 3.79 36.19
N GLU A 45 4.12 4.93 35.61
CA GLU A 45 4.71 6.23 35.98
C GLU A 45 4.27 6.70 37.37
N MET A 46 2.99 6.52 37.73
CA MET A 46 2.49 6.88 39.06
C MET A 46 3.17 6.06 40.17
N LEU A 47 3.46 4.79 39.91
CA LEU A 47 4.18 3.94 40.86
C LEU A 47 5.62 4.44 41.06
N TRP A 48 6.27 4.91 39.99
CA TRP A 48 7.64 5.44 40.04
C TRP A 48 7.73 6.73 40.86
N PHE A 49 6.88 7.72 40.54
CA PHE A 49 6.95 9.05 41.14
C PHE A 49 6.25 9.13 42.51
N GLY A 50 5.16 8.39 42.69
CA GLY A 50 4.28 8.48 43.84
C GLY A 50 4.60 7.50 44.98
N GLY A 51 5.22 6.36 44.69
CA GLY A 51 5.51 5.31 45.68
C GLY A 51 4.28 4.80 46.44
N CYS A 52 4.49 4.24 47.65
CA CYS A 52 3.40 3.70 48.48
C CYS A 52 2.34 4.71 49.01
N PRO A 53 2.58 6.02 49.23
CA PRO A 53 1.51 6.91 49.73
C PRO A 53 0.34 7.06 48.74
N TRP A 54 0.54 6.75 47.46
CA TRP A 54 -0.52 6.78 46.43
C TRP A 54 -1.19 5.41 46.21
N ALA A 55 -1.05 4.47 47.14
CA ALA A 55 -1.59 3.11 47.02
C ALA A 55 -3.07 3.04 46.64
N LEU A 56 -3.91 3.95 47.17
CA LEU A 56 -5.33 4.01 46.80
C LEU A 56 -5.53 4.29 45.31
N TYR A 57 -4.77 5.23 44.75
CA TYR A 57 -4.83 5.58 43.32
C TYR A 57 -4.27 4.46 42.45
N LEU A 58 -3.20 3.79 42.86
CA LEU A 58 -2.62 2.65 42.14
C LEU A 58 -3.61 1.49 42.04
N ILE A 59 -4.30 1.16 43.14
CA ILE A 59 -5.36 0.13 43.15
C ILE A 59 -6.52 0.57 42.25
N LEU A 60 -6.96 1.83 42.34
CA LEU A 60 -8.02 2.37 41.49
C LEU A 60 -7.68 2.22 39.99
N VAL A 61 -6.46 2.57 39.59
CA VAL A 61 -6.02 2.44 38.20
C VAL A 61 -5.94 0.96 37.78
N LYS A 62 -5.43 0.05 38.62
CA LYS A 62 -5.45 -1.41 38.33
C LYS A 62 -6.89 -1.95 38.16
N CYS A 63 -7.85 -1.47 38.96
CA CYS A 63 -9.27 -1.80 38.80
C CYS A 63 -9.83 -1.26 37.48
N MET A 64 -9.52 -0.01 37.10
CA MET A 64 -9.94 0.57 35.83
C MET A 64 -9.35 -0.17 34.62
N ILE A 65 -8.10 -0.62 34.72
CA ILE A 65 -7.48 -1.50 33.72
C ILE A 65 -8.32 -2.78 33.63
N SER A 66 -8.61 -3.45 34.73
CA SER A 66 -9.37 -4.71 34.76
C SER A 66 -10.80 -4.58 34.20
N ILE A 67 -11.47 -3.46 34.47
CA ILE A 67 -12.80 -3.17 33.89
C ILE A 67 -12.67 -2.96 32.37
N SER A 68 -11.68 -2.19 31.92
CA SER A 68 -11.44 -1.94 30.50
C SER A 68 -11.11 -3.23 29.73
N THR A 69 -10.36 -4.16 30.34
CA THR A 69 -10.00 -5.44 29.74
C THR A 69 -11.18 -6.38 29.67
N PHE A 70 -12.01 -6.44 30.71
CA PHE A 70 -13.26 -7.20 30.68
C PHE A 70 -14.19 -6.72 29.56
N LEU A 71 -14.39 -5.40 29.44
CA LEU A 71 -15.17 -4.82 28.34
C LEU A 71 -14.57 -5.14 26.96
N LEU A 72 -13.24 -5.08 26.83
CA LEU A 72 -12.54 -5.46 25.60
C LEU A 72 -12.78 -6.92 25.23
N LEU A 73 -12.68 -7.85 26.19
CA LEU A 73 -12.95 -9.28 25.96
C LEU A 73 -14.39 -9.51 25.49
N CYS A 74 -15.36 -8.84 26.13
CA CYS A 74 -16.76 -8.88 25.70
C CYS A 74 -16.93 -8.38 24.25
N LEU A 75 -16.29 -7.28 23.86
CA LEU A 75 -16.34 -6.78 22.48
C LEU A 75 -15.72 -7.75 21.47
N ILE A 76 -14.64 -8.44 21.83
CA ILE A 76 -14.00 -9.44 20.96
C ILE A 76 -14.94 -10.64 20.73
N VAL A 77 -15.61 -11.12 21.78
CA VAL A 77 -16.62 -12.19 21.64
C VAL A 77 -17.78 -11.74 20.75
N VAL A 78 -18.30 -10.54 20.96
CA VAL A 78 -19.38 -9.98 20.12
C VAL A 78 -18.92 -9.80 18.67
N PHE A 79 -17.68 -9.37 18.44
CA PHE A 79 -17.09 -9.25 17.10
C PHE A 79 -17.07 -10.61 16.37
N HIS A 80 -16.54 -11.66 17.01
CA HIS A 80 -16.51 -13.00 16.43
C HIS A 80 -17.90 -13.60 16.23
N ALA A 81 -18.86 -13.29 17.11
CA ALA A 81 -20.25 -13.67 16.89
C ALA A 81 -20.84 -13.02 15.63
N LYS A 82 -20.48 -11.76 15.33
CA LYS A 82 -20.89 -11.07 14.09
C LYS A 82 -20.20 -11.65 12.86
N GLU A 83 -18.93 -12.01 12.95
CA GLU A 83 -18.19 -12.64 11.86
C GLU A 83 -18.80 -14.00 11.47
N VAL A 84 -19.21 -14.81 12.47
CA VAL A 84 -19.93 -16.07 12.22
C VAL A 84 -21.31 -15.81 11.60
N GLN A 85 -22.05 -14.79 12.06
CA GLN A 85 -23.33 -14.40 11.45
C GLN A 85 -23.17 -13.92 10.00
N LEU A 86 -22.09 -13.22 9.70
CA LEU A 86 -21.74 -12.79 8.35
C LEU A 86 -21.45 -13.99 7.45
N PHE A 87 -20.65 -14.95 7.94
CA PHE A 87 -20.34 -16.18 7.22
C PHE A 87 -21.59 -17.03 6.93
N MET A 88 -22.50 -17.14 7.90
CA MET A 88 -23.79 -17.80 7.73
C MET A 88 -24.66 -17.11 6.69
N THR A 89 -24.69 -15.78 6.68
CA THR A 89 -25.46 -14.98 5.71
C THR A 89 -24.90 -15.14 4.29
N ASP A 90 -23.57 -15.22 4.13
CA ASP A 90 -22.91 -15.38 2.83
C ASP A 90 -23.13 -16.77 2.22
N HIS A 91 -23.29 -17.82 3.03
CA HIS A 91 -23.48 -19.21 2.57
C HIS A 91 -24.91 -19.75 2.74
N GLY A 92 -25.85 -18.94 3.25
CA GLY A 92 -27.24 -19.36 3.49
C GLY A 92 -27.39 -20.43 4.58
N LEU A 93 -26.44 -20.52 5.52
CA LEU A 93 -26.46 -21.51 6.60
C LEU A 93 -27.42 -21.09 7.72
N ARG A 94 -28.15 -22.05 8.29
CA ARG A 94 -29.05 -21.84 9.44
C ARG A 94 -28.42 -22.22 10.79
N ASP A 95 -27.52 -23.20 10.78
CA ASP A 95 -26.86 -23.70 11.99
C ASP A 95 -25.46 -23.10 12.16
N TRP A 96 -25.27 -22.36 13.26
CA TRP A 96 -23.97 -21.74 13.58
C TRP A 96 -22.86 -22.76 13.85
N ARG A 97 -23.22 -23.98 14.27
CA ARG A 97 -22.27 -25.07 14.54
C ARG A 97 -21.52 -25.52 13.28
N VAL A 98 -22.17 -25.43 12.11
CA VAL A 98 -21.56 -25.75 10.82
C VAL A 98 -20.66 -24.62 10.34
N ALA A 99 -21.00 -23.37 10.67
CA ALA A 99 -20.20 -22.20 10.33
C ALA A 99 -18.90 -22.10 11.13
N LEU A 100 -18.85 -22.67 12.35
CA LEU A 100 -17.73 -22.53 13.26
C LEU A 100 -16.67 -23.63 13.04
N THR A 101 -15.49 -23.25 12.57
CA THR A 101 -14.38 -24.18 12.33
C THR A 101 -13.49 -24.33 13.58
N GLY A 102 -12.95 -25.52 13.87
CA GLY A 102 -12.05 -25.74 15.02
C GLY A 102 -10.82 -24.80 15.03
N ARG A 103 -10.27 -24.47 13.86
CA ARG A 103 -9.20 -23.46 13.72
C ARG A 103 -9.66 -22.06 14.15
N GLN A 104 -10.88 -21.66 13.83
CA GLN A 104 -11.41 -20.36 14.25
C GLN A 104 -11.60 -20.31 15.76
N VAL A 105 -12.10 -21.39 16.37
CA VAL A 105 -12.23 -21.49 17.83
C VAL A 105 -10.86 -21.35 18.51
N ALA A 106 -9.84 -22.04 18.01
CA ALA A 106 -8.47 -21.91 18.53
C ALA A 106 -7.95 -20.46 18.41
N GLN A 107 -8.25 -19.79 17.29
CA GLN A 107 -7.89 -18.38 17.10
C GLN A 107 -8.63 -17.45 18.06
N ILE A 108 -9.92 -17.66 18.30
CA ILE A 108 -10.73 -16.89 19.25
C ILE A 108 -10.17 -17.05 20.67
N VAL A 109 -9.86 -18.29 21.09
CA VAL A 109 -9.30 -18.58 22.41
C VAL A 109 -7.93 -17.92 22.57
N LEU A 110 -7.06 -18.00 21.57
CA LEU A 110 -5.75 -17.33 21.58
C LEU A 110 -5.91 -15.81 21.67
N GLU A 111 -6.83 -15.24 20.90
CA GLU A 111 -7.10 -13.80 20.89
C GLU A 111 -7.60 -13.29 22.24
N LEU A 112 -8.52 -14.04 22.87
CA LEU A 112 -8.99 -13.75 24.22
C LEU A 112 -7.87 -13.90 25.25
N ALA A 113 -7.01 -14.93 25.13
CA ALA A 113 -5.88 -15.11 26.03
C ALA A 113 -4.89 -13.93 25.96
N VAL A 114 -4.51 -13.50 24.76
CA VAL A 114 -3.62 -12.34 24.56
C VAL A 114 -4.24 -11.06 25.12
N CYS A 115 -5.54 -10.84 24.92
CA CYS A 115 -6.23 -9.66 25.43
C CYS A 115 -6.51 -9.72 26.94
N ALA A 116 -6.58 -10.91 27.53
CA ALA A 116 -6.81 -11.10 28.97
C ALA A 116 -5.57 -10.81 29.82
N LEU A 117 -4.36 -10.81 29.24
CA LEU A 117 -3.14 -10.42 29.96
C LEU A 117 -3.21 -8.94 30.37
N HIS A 118 -3.26 -8.70 31.67
CA HIS A 118 -3.18 -7.37 32.29
C HIS A 118 -2.78 -7.48 33.77
N PRO A 119 -2.13 -6.45 34.35
CA PRO A 119 -1.82 -6.42 35.78
C PRO A 119 -3.12 -6.30 36.60
N ALA A 120 -3.61 -7.45 37.09
CA ALA A 120 -4.80 -7.51 37.94
C ALA A 120 -4.51 -6.92 39.33
N PRO A 121 -5.51 -6.35 40.02
CA PRO A 121 -5.38 -5.80 41.37
C PRO A 121 -5.26 -6.93 42.40
N VAL A 122 -4.16 -7.67 42.37
CA VAL A 122 -3.76 -8.52 43.49
C VAL A 122 -3.13 -7.60 44.53
N ARG A 123 -3.57 -7.73 45.80
CA ARG A 123 -3.11 -6.87 46.88
C ARG A 123 -1.62 -7.09 47.09
N ASP A 124 -0.82 -6.07 46.77
CA ASP A 124 0.62 -6.14 46.94
C ASP A 124 0.93 -6.09 48.46
N PRO A 125 1.54 -7.14 49.05
CA PRO A 125 1.83 -7.17 50.49
C PRO A 125 2.79 -6.07 50.93
N ARG A 126 3.49 -5.40 50.00
CA ARG A 126 4.54 -4.40 50.28
C ARG A 126 4.02 -3.05 50.76
N CYS A 127 2.86 -2.59 50.28
CA CYS A 127 2.24 -1.33 50.76
C CYS A 127 1.12 -1.56 51.79
N ALA A 128 0.87 -2.81 52.22
CA ALA A 128 -0.13 -3.13 53.24
C ALA A 128 0.35 -2.87 54.69
N LEU A 129 1.65 -2.66 54.90
CA LEU A 129 2.29 -2.51 56.21
C LEU A 129 2.27 -1.05 56.73
N GLY A 130 1.13 -0.38 56.64
CA GLY A 130 0.94 1.00 57.14
C GLY A 130 0.16 1.12 58.45
N LEU A 131 -0.34 0.01 59.01
CA LEU A 131 -1.27 0.04 60.16
C LEU A 131 -0.85 -0.94 61.28
N GLY A 132 0.45 -1.01 61.58
CA GLY A 132 0.96 -1.85 62.67
C GLY A 132 2.49 -1.88 62.80
N SER A 133 3.02 -0.94 63.59
CA SER A 133 4.21 -1.08 64.46
C SER A 133 5.40 -1.98 64.03
N ARG A 134 6.47 -1.35 63.51
CA ARG A 134 7.88 -1.41 64.01
C ARG A 134 8.87 -0.70 63.06
N PRO A 135 9.78 0.17 63.55
CA PRO A 135 10.89 0.67 62.76
C PRO A 135 12.07 -0.30 62.92
N ALA A 136 12.45 -1.03 61.88
CA ALA A 136 13.68 -1.81 61.89
C ALA A 136 14.29 -1.92 60.49
N ALA A 137 15.54 -1.46 60.41
CA ALA A 137 16.61 -1.83 59.49
C ALA A 137 16.38 -1.56 57.98
N THR A 138 17.17 -0.60 57.46
CA THR A 138 17.71 -0.52 56.08
C THR A 138 17.10 -1.50 55.08
N GLN A 139 15.90 -1.18 54.59
CA GLN A 139 15.35 -1.87 53.43
C GLN A 139 15.92 -1.20 52.18
N SER A 140 16.71 -1.97 51.44
CA SER A 140 17.01 -1.72 50.04
C SER A 140 15.73 -1.27 49.32
N TRP A 141 15.80 -0.15 48.60
CA TRP A 141 14.71 0.40 47.80
C TRP A 141 13.88 -0.73 47.16
N PRO A 142 12.57 -0.83 47.44
CA PRO A 142 11.76 -1.89 46.88
C PRO A 142 11.71 -1.71 45.36
N GLY A 143 12.05 -2.75 44.60
CA GLY A 143 12.09 -2.72 43.14
C GLY A 143 10.81 -2.15 42.51
N PHE A 144 10.99 -1.39 41.43
CA PHE A 144 9.98 -0.54 40.77
C PHE A 144 8.69 -1.29 40.39
N LEU A 145 8.81 -2.53 39.92
CA LEU A 145 7.72 -3.47 39.62
C LEU A 145 8.24 -4.89 39.89
N ASP A 146 7.36 -5.80 40.31
CA ASP A 146 7.65 -7.23 40.31
C ASP A 146 7.87 -7.73 38.87
N GLU A 147 8.78 -8.68 38.66
CA GLU A 147 9.11 -9.17 37.32
C GLU A 147 7.87 -9.69 36.56
N GLY A 148 6.95 -10.34 37.28
CA GLY A 148 5.68 -10.82 36.74
C GLY A 148 4.75 -9.69 36.30
N GLU A 149 4.60 -8.64 37.13
CA GLU A 149 3.74 -7.49 36.81
C GLU A 149 4.30 -6.64 35.65
N ALA A 150 5.63 -6.51 35.56
CA ALA A 150 6.30 -5.82 34.46
C ALA A 150 6.06 -6.55 33.12
N LEU A 151 6.22 -7.87 33.09
CA LEU A 151 5.93 -8.69 31.90
C LEU A 151 4.45 -8.62 31.49
N LEU A 152 3.53 -8.70 32.45
CA LEU A 152 2.09 -8.56 32.20
C LEU A 152 1.74 -7.16 31.66
N SER A 153 2.40 -6.13 32.15
CA SER A 153 2.23 -4.75 31.69
C SER A 153 2.74 -4.57 30.27
N LEU A 154 3.91 -5.13 29.94
CA LEU A 154 4.46 -5.12 28.58
C LEU A 154 3.62 -5.97 27.61
N ALA A 155 3.04 -7.08 28.07
CA ALA A 155 2.14 -7.93 27.27
C ALA A 155 0.89 -7.18 26.79
N MET A 156 0.48 -6.09 27.46
CA MET A 156 -0.60 -5.22 27.00
C MET A 156 -0.34 -4.62 25.61
N LEU A 157 0.93 -4.44 25.22
CA LEU A 157 1.31 -3.93 23.89
C LEU A 157 0.98 -4.92 22.76
N LEU A 158 0.84 -6.22 23.06
CA LEU A 158 0.43 -7.21 22.07
C LEU A 158 -0.94 -6.87 21.46
N ARG A 159 -1.80 -6.14 22.20
CA ARG A 159 -3.13 -5.68 21.75
C ARG A 159 -3.08 -4.77 20.52
N LEU A 160 -1.91 -4.28 20.12
CA LEU A 160 -1.72 -3.54 18.87
C LEU A 160 -2.10 -4.33 17.61
N TYR A 161 -2.27 -5.66 17.67
CA TYR A 161 -2.81 -6.45 16.56
C TYR A 161 -4.23 -6.00 16.14
N LEU A 162 -4.98 -5.33 17.02
CA LEU A 162 -6.30 -4.77 16.73
C LEU A 162 -6.24 -3.60 15.73
N VAL A 163 -5.09 -2.92 15.61
CA VAL A 163 -4.91 -1.76 14.72
C VAL A 163 -5.10 -2.16 13.24
N PRO A 164 -4.37 -3.14 12.67
CA PRO A 164 -4.60 -3.59 11.29
C PRO A 164 -6.05 -4.02 11.00
N ARG A 165 -6.74 -4.62 11.98
CA ARG A 165 -8.15 -5.02 11.85
C ARG A 165 -9.06 -3.80 11.75
N ALA A 166 -8.92 -2.85 12.67
CA ALA A 166 -9.71 -1.61 12.66
C ALA A 166 -9.44 -0.78 11.40
N VAL A 167 -8.19 -0.70 10.93
CA VAL A 167 -7.82 0.00 9.69
C VAL A 167 -8.47 -0.65 8.48
N LEU A 168 -8.45 -1.99 8.37
CA LEU A 168 -9.08 -2.72 7.28
C LEU A 168 -10.60 -2.41 7.21
N LEU A 169 -11.30 -2.50 8.33
CA LEU A 169 -12.75 -2.26 8.39
C LEU A 169 -13.12 -0.78 8.18
N ARG A 170 -12.28 0.16 8.65
CA ARG A 170 -12.51 1.60 8.45
C ARG A 170 -12.19 2.09 7.04
N SER A 171 -11.27 1.43 6.32
CA SER A 171 -10.89 1.81 4.95
C SER A 171 -12.04 1.77 3.93
N GLY A 172 -13.17 1.14 4.27
CA GLY A 172 -14.36 1.06 3.41
C GLY A 172 -14.20 0.12 2.23
N VAL A 173 -13.01 -0.45 1.99
CA VAL A 173 -12.74 -1.36 0.87
C VAL A 173 -13.59 -2.62 0.93
N LEU A 174 -13.85 -3.13 2.14
CA LEU A 174 -14.71 -4.29 2.36
C LEU A 174 -16.21 -3.95 2.37
N LEU A 175 -16.56 -2.68 2.62
CA LEU A 175 -17.95 -2.24 2.78
C LEU A 175 -18.60 -1.93 1.43
N ASN A 176 -17.85 -1.40 0.47
CA ASN A 176 -18.38 -0.96 -0.81
C ASN A 176 -18.58 -2.14 -1.79
N ALA A 177 -19.82 -2.29 -2.26
CA ALA A 177 -20.20 -3.33 -3.22
C ALA A 177 -19.40 -3.23 -4.54
N SER A 178 -19.13 -2.00 -5.02
CA SER A 178 -18.39 -1.77 -6.27
C SER A 178 -16.93 -2.23 -6.20
N TYR A 179 -16.26 -2.03 -5.06
CA TYR A 179 -14.90 -2.56 -4.89
C TYR A 179 -14.92 -4.08 -4.83
N ARG A 180 -15.93 -4.66 -4.20
CA ARG A 180 -16.08 -6.11 -4.10
C ARG A 180 -16.36 -6.79 -5.44
N SER A 181 -17.19 -6.19 -6.30
CA SER A 181 -17.43 -6.73 -7.64
C SER A 181 -16.16 -6.68 -8.49
N ILE A 182 -15.46 -5.55 -8.50
CA ILE A 182 -14.18 -5.41 -9.21
C ILE A 182 -13.12 -6.37 -8.64
N GLY A 183 -13.10 -6.57 -7.32
CA GLY A 183 -12.21 -7.53 -6.67
C GLY A 183 -12.52 -8.97 -7.05
N ALA A 184 -13.80 -9.35 -7.13
CA ALA A 184 -14.21 -10.69 -7.57
C ALA A 184 -13.88 -10.94 -9.04
N LEU A 185 -14.10 -9.95 -9.91
CA LEU A 185 -13.75 -10.03 -11.34
C LEU A 185 -12.26 -10.22 -11.56
N ASN A 186 -11.43 -9.53 -10.77
CA ASN A 186 -9.97 -9.64 -10.85
C ASN A 186 -9.38 -10.73 -9.93
N GLN A 187 -10.20 -11.54 -9.27
CA GLN A 187 -9.78 -12.56 -8.30
C GLN A 187 -8.88 -12.02 -7.16
N VAL A 188 -9.05 -10.74 -6.79
CA VAL A 188 -8.30 -10.09 -5.71
C VAL A 188 -9.07 -10.24 -4.40
N ARG A 189 -8.49 -10.96 -3.44
CA ARG A 189 -9.00 -11.04 -2.07
C ARG A 189 -8.51 -9.85 -1.25
N PHE A 190 -9.43 -9.04 -0.72
CA PHE A 190 -9.14 -7.90 0.16
C PHE A 190 -8.61 -8.39 1.52
N ARG A 191 -7.29 -8.50 1.66
CA ARG A 191 -6.57 -8.85 2.91
C ARG A 191 -5.87 -7.62 3.49
N HIS A 192 -5.39 -7.71 4.73
CA HIS A 192 -4.64 -6.63 5.40
C HIS A 192 -3.45 -6.09 4.58
N TRP A 193 -2.73 -6.97 3.86
CA TRP A 193 -1.60 -6.59 3.01
C TRP A 193 -2.00 -5.70 1.82
N PHE A 194 -3.19 -5.89 1.27
CA PHE A 194 -3.72 -5.04 0.20
C PHE A 194 -3.95 -3.62 0.71
N VAL A 195 -4.56 -3.49 1.90
CA VAL A 195 -4.81 -2.19 2.54
C VAL A 195 -3.50 -1.52 2.94
N ALA A 196 -2.52 -2.28 3.45
CA ALA A 196 -1.19 -1.76 3.73
C ALA A 196 -0.52 -1.16 2.47
N LYS A 197 -0.56 -1.89 1.34
CA LYS A 197 -0.08 -1.38 0.04
C LYS A 197 -0.84 -0.14 -0.43
N LEU A 198 -2.17 -0.11 -0.25
CA LEU A 198 -3.01 1.02 -0.62
C LEU A 198 -2.61 2.30 0.14
N TYR A 199 -2.46 2.23 1.47
CA TYR A 199 -2.02 3.38 2.26
C TYR A 199 -0.57 3.78 1.96
N MET A 200 0.33 2.82 1.76
CA MET A 200 1.72 3.09 1.41
C MET A 200 1.86 3.80 0.06
N ASN A 201 1.00 3.48 -0.92
CA ASN A 201 1.05 4.12 -2.23
C ASN A 201 0.34 5.48 -2.27
N THR A 202 -0.74 5.65 -1.50
CA THR A 202 -1.52 6.90 -1.48
C THR A 202 -0.89 7.98 -0.60
N HIS A 203 -0.51 7.65 0.63
CA HIS A 203 0.03 8.59 1.61
C HIS A 203 1.30 8.06 2.31
N PRO A 204 2.39 7.78 1.57
CA PRO A 204 3.60 7.15 2.12
C PRO A 204 4.23 7.95 3.27
N GLY A 205 4.36 9.28 3.09
CA GLY A 205 5.04 10.13 4.06
C GLY A 205 4.33 10.20 5.41
N ARG A 206 2.99 10.37 5.41
CA ARG A 206 2.21 10.39 6.66
C ARG A 206 2.27 9.06 7.38
N LEU A 207 2.11 7.95 6.65
CA LEU A 207 2.18 6.60 7.23
C LEU A 207 3.54 6.32 7.85
N LEU A 208 4.62 6.60 7.11
CA LEU A 208 5.98 6.34 7.58
C LEU A 208 6.34 7.21 8.78
N LEU A 209 5.99 8.51 8.75
CA LEU A 209 6.23 9.44 9.85
C LEU A 209 5.48 9.01 11.13
N CYS A 210 4.19 8.69 11.02
CA CYS A 210 3.42 8.21 12.17
C CYS A 210 3.96 6.89 12.71
N LEU A 211 4.38 5.97 11.83
CA LEU A 211 4.97 4.69 12.23
C LEU A 211 6.30 4.91 12.97
N THR A 212 7.23 5.70 12.43
CA THR A 212 8.54 5.91 13.07
C THR A 212 8.41 6.64 14.41
N LEU A 213 7.62 7.71 14.49
CA LEU A 213 7.39 8.42 15.76
C LEU A 213 6.70 7.53 16.80
N GLY A 214 5.67 6.77 16.39
CA GLY A 214 5.00 5.82 17.27
C GLY A 214 5.93 4.72 17.77
N LEU A 215 6.77 4.17 16.90
CA LEU A 215 7.79 3.21 17.27
C LEU A 215 8.79 3.82 18.27
N TRP A 216 9.32 5.01 18.00
CA TRP A 216 10.27 5.67 18.90
C TRP A 216 9.71 5.87 20.30
N LEU A 217 8.49 6.42 20.41
CA LEU A 217 7.87 6.64 21.71
C LEU A 217 7.59 5.32 22.44
N THR A 218 7.05 4.32 21.75
CA THR A 218 6.72 3.02 22.36
C THR A 218 7.97 2.25 22.78
N THR A 219 8.99 2.15 21.94
CA THR A 219 10.24 1.46 22.30
C THR A 219 11.05 2.21 23.34
N ALA A 220 11.03 3.55 23.35
CA ALA A 220 11.69 4.34 24.40
C ALA A 220 11.04 4.09 25.76
N TRP A 221 9.71 4.10 25.82
CA TRP A 221 9.01 3.76 27.06
C TRP A 221 9.30 2.32 27.52
N VAL A 222 9.23 1.33 26.63
CA VAL A 222 9.57 -0.07 26.94
C VAL A 222 11.01 -0.20 27.44
N LEU A 223 11.97 0.46 26.79
CA LEU A 223 13.37 0.46 27.21
C LEU A 223 13.53 1.11 28.59
N SER A 224 12.81 2.20 28.86
CA SER A 224 12.83 2.84 30.19
C SER A 224 12.34 1.89 31.28
N VAL A 225 11.30 1.10 31.01
CA VAL A 225 10.79 0.10 31.96
C VAL A 225 11.82 -1.02 32.20
N ALA A 226 12.53 -1.45 31.15
CA ALA A 226 13.55 -2.50 31.25
C ALA A 226 14.80 -2.05 32.03
N GLU A 227 15.26 -0.81 31.83
CA GLU A 227 16.49 -0.28 32.45
C GLU A 227 16.26 0.37 33.83
N ARG A 228 15.01 0.68 34.21
CA ARG A 228 14.67 1.23 35.55
C ARG A 228 15.06 0.32 36.73
N GLN A 229 15.32 -0.96 36.48
CA GLN A 229 15.74 -1.93 37.50
C GLN A 229 17.26 -1.93 37.73
N ALA A 230 18.04 -1.19 36.93
CA ALA A 230 19.48 -1.07 37.10
C ALA A 230 19.84 0.05 38.10
N VAL A 231 20.85 -0.20 38.95
CA VAL A 231 21.28 0.70 40.04
C VAL A 231 21.81 2.05 39.55
N ASN A 232 22.19 2.15 38.27
CA ASN A 232 22.69 3.38 37.66
C ASN A 232 21.54 4.10 36.94
N ALA A 233 21.38 5.40 37.21
CA ALA A 233 20.24 6.25 36.85
C ALA A 233 20.03 6.53 35.34
N THR A 234 20.48 5.66 34.44
CA THR A 234 20.28 5.76 32.97
C THR A 234 18.89 5.31 32.50
N GLY A 235 17.97 5.02 33.43
CA GLY A 235 16.63 4.50 33.16
C GLY A 235 15.53 5.56 32.92
N HIS A 236 15.89 6.85 32.87
CA HIS A 236 14.91 7.92 32.64
C HIS A 236 14.43 7.96 31.18
N LEU A 237 13.21 8.46 30.99
CA LEU A 237 12.62 8.59 29.65
C LEU A 237 13.44 9.54 28.75
N SER A 238 14.15 10.52 29.31
CA SER A 238 15.05 11.42 28.59
C SER A 238 16.14 10.66 27.83
N ASP A 239 16.79 9.72 28.51
CA ASP A 239 17.97 9.03 28.01
C ASP A 239 17.57 7.99 26.96
N THR A 240 16.44 7.33 27.19
CA THR A 240 15.87 6.35 26.25
C THR A 240 15.26 7.01 25.01
N LEU A 241 14.66 8.21 25.14
CA LEU A 241 14.20 9.00 24.00
C LEU A 241 15.36 9.51 23.13
N TRP A 242 16.55 9.70 23.70
CA TRP A 242 17.77 9.97 22.94
C TRP A 242 18.35 8.69 22.31
N LEU A 243 18.45 7.61 23.08
CA LEU A 243 19.09 6.37 22.65
C LEU A 243 18.36 5.67 21.50
N ILE A 244 17.02 5.65 21.53
CA ILE A 244 16.21 4.90 20.56
C ILE A 244 16.36 5.45 19.13
N PRO A 245 16.18 6.76 18.85
CA PRO A 245 16.42 7.32 17.53
C PRO A 245 17.85 7.10 17.02
N ILE A 246 18.86 7.26 17.88
CA ILE A 246 20.28 7.04 17.53
C ILE A 246 20.53 5.58 17.14
N THR A 247 19.91 4.64 17.85
CA THR A 247 19.99 3.20 17.55
C THR A 247 19.21 2.85 16.28
N PHE A 248 18.00 3.40 16.12
CA PHE A 248 17.13 3.20 14.97
C PHE A 248 17.75 3.71 13.67
N LEU A 249 18.46 4.84 13.74
CA LEU A 249 19.20 5.42 12.62
C LEU A 249 20.59 4.81 12.43
N THR A 250 20.94 3.79 13.22
CA THR A 250 22.23 3.07 13.15
C THR A 250 23.45 3.97 13.32
N ILE A 251 23.33 5.05 14.13
CA ILE A 251 24.43 5.98 14.43
C ILE A 251 25.31 5.42 15.56
N GLY A 252 24.69 5.13 16.71
CA GLY A 252 25.35 4.47 17.85
C GLY A 252 26.53 5.24 18.46
N TYR A 253 26.30 6.45 19.01
CA TYR A 253 27.36 7.26 19.64
C TYR A 253 28.05 6.57 20.83
N GLY A 254 27.31 5.77 21.61
CA GLY A 254 27.86 5.02 22.76
C GLY A 254 27.98 5.83 24.06
N ASP A 255 27.36 7.00 24.11
CA ASP A 255 27.22 7.85 25.30
C ASP A 255 26.24 7.28 26.32
N VAL A 256 25.12 6.70 25.86
CA VAL A 256 24.17 5.92 26.66
C VAL A 256 24.06 4.52 26.06
N VAL A 257 24.16 3.48 26.90
CA VAL A 257 24.14 2.07 26.46
C VAL A 257 23.25 1.27 27.41
N PRO A 258 22.40 0.34 26.91
CA PRO A 258 21.58 -0.50 27.77
C PRO A 258 22.46 -1.43 28.62
N GLY A 259 22.26 -1.41 29.94
CA GLY A 259 22.96 -2.27 30.88
C GLY A 259 22.33 -3.65 31.00
N THR A 260 21.01 -3.74 30.91
CA THR A 260 20.25 -4.98 31.13
C THR A 260 20.18 -5.87 29.88
N MET A 261 19.99 -7.17 30.07
CA MET A 261 19.77 -8.10 28.95
C MET A 261 18.49 -7.77 28.17
N TRP A 262 17.43 -7.36 28.87
CA TRP A 262 16.17 -6.94 28.24
C TRP A 262 16.34 -5.67 27.42
N GLY A 263 17.07 -4.66 27.90
CA GLY A 263 17.36 -3.45 27.15
C GLY A 263 18.19 -3.73 25.90
N LYS A 264 19.16 -4.65 25.96
CA LYS A 264 19.94 -5.09 24.79
C LYS A 264 19.05 -5.73 23.71
N ILE A 265 18.09 -6.57 24.10
CA ILE A 265 17.12 -7.17 23.17
C ILE A 265 16.26 -6.08 22.51
N VAL A 266 15.77 -5.11 23.28
CA VAL A 266 14.98 -3.98 22.76
C VAL A 266 15.79 -3.15 21.77
N CYS A 267 17.04 -2.83 22.08
CA CYS A 267 17.93 -2.09 21.17
C CYS A 267 18.24 -2.86 19.88
N LEU A 268 18.47 -4.18 19.97
CA LEU A 268 18.67 -5.03 18.78
C LEU A 268 17.43 -5.03 17.87
N CYS A 269 16.24 -5.24 18.44
CA CYS A 269 14.98 -5.17 17.69
C CYS A 269 14.78 -3.79 17.04
N THR A 270 15.10 -2.72 17.77
CA THR A 270 15.02 -1.34 17.28
C THR A 270 15.94 -1.11 16.08
N GLY A 271 17.18 -1.60 16.12
CA GLY A 271 18.13 -1.52 15.01
C GLY A 271 17.64 -2.26 13.77
N VAL A 272 17.14 -3.49 13.91
CA VAL A 272 16.57 -4.27 12.81
C VAL A 272 15.36 -3.56 12.19
N MET A 273 14.47 -3.01 13.02
CA MET A 273 13.31 -2.24 12.55
C MET A 273 13.73 -0.96 11.84
N GLY A 274 14.79 -0.30 12.31
CA GLY A 274 15.42 0.86 11.67
C GLY A 274 15.87 0.55 10.25
N VAL A 275 16.66 -0.51 10.06
CA VAL A 275 17.14 -0.96 8.74
C VAL A 275 15.97 -1.32 7.80
N CYS A 276 14.94 -1.99 8.30
CA CYS A 276 13.73 -2.28 7.52
C CYS A 276 13.01 -0.99 7.07
N CYS A 277 12.90 0.00 7.96
CA CYS A 277 12.26 1.28 7.66
C CYS A 277 13.07 2.13 6.69
N THR A 278 14.41 2.14 6.78
CA THR A 278 15.27 2.86 5.83
C THR A 278 15.19 2.24 4.43
N ALA A 279 15.19 0.91 4.32
CA ALA A 279 14.98 0.23 3.03
C ALA A 279 13.63 0.58 2.39
N LEU A 280 12.57 0.64 3.20
CA LEU A 280 11.25 1.06 2.75
C LEU A 280 11.21 2.53 2.31
N LEU A 281 11.87 3.43 3.06
CA LEU A 281 11.99 4.85 2.73
C LEU A 281 12.68 5.03 1.37
N VAL A 282 13.79 4.34 1.13
CA VAL A 282 14.52 4.40 -0.16
C VAL A 282 13.60 4.01 -1.33
N ALA A 283 12.82 2.93 -1.18
CA ALA A 283 11.86 2.50 -2.20
C ALA A 283 10.72 3.51 -2.44
N VAL A 284 10.30 4.24 -1.40
CA VAL A 284 9.30 5.32 -1.52
C VAL A 284 9.90 6.54 -2.22
N VAL A 285 11.09 6.98 -1.82
CA VAL A 285 11.77 8.14 -2.40
C VAL A 285 12.08 7.90 -3.87
N ALA A 286 12.60 6.72 -4.23
CA ALA A 286 12.88 6.37 -5.63
C ALA A 286 11.63 6.53 -6.52
N ARG A 287 10.49 5.97 -6.10
CA ARG A 287 9.22 6.08 -6.85
C ARG A 287 8.67 7.51 -6.93
N LYS A 288 8.96 8.37 -5.95
CA LYS A 288 8.51 9.76 -5.95
C LYS A 288 9.41 10.68 -6.78
N LEU A 289 10.65 10.28 -7.03
CA LEU A 289 11.59 10.99 -7.91
C LEU A 289 11.44 10.61 -9.38
N GLU A 290 10.75 9.52 -9.68
CA GLU A 290 10.43 9.13 -11.06
C GLU A 290 9.45 10.12 -11.70
N PHE A 291 9.81 10.64 -12.88
CA PHE A 291 8.92 11.49 -13.67
C PHE A 291 7.64 10.73 -14.04
N ASN A 292 6.50 11.42 -13.93
CA ASN A 292 5.27 10.93 -14.53
C ASN A 292 5.41 10.87 -16.06
N LYS A 293 4.62 10.03 -16.74
CA LYS A 293 4.61 9.89 -18.21
C LYS A 293 4.42 11.24 -18.91
N ALA A 294 3.54 12.09 -18.39
CA ALA A 294 3.29 13.44 -18.93
C ALA A 294 4.49 14.38 -18.71
N GLU A 295 5.05 14.42 -17.50
CA GLU A 295 6.24 15.23 -17.18
C GLU A 295 7.45 14.81 -18.03
N LYS A 296 7.64 13.49 -18.21
CA LYS A 296 8.69 12.94 -19.07
C LYS A 296 8.51 13.36 -20.53
N HIS A 297 7.28 13.43 -21.02
CA HIS A 297 6.99 13.94 -22.36
C HIS A 297 7.36 15.42 -22.50
N VAL A 298 6.99 16.26 -21.52
CA VAL A 298 7.35 17.69 -21.51
C VAL A 298 8.88 17.86 -21.40
N HIS A 299 9.54 17.11 -20.53
CA HIS A 299 11.00 17.12 -20.38
C HIS A 299 11.69 16.76 -21.72
N ASN A 300 11.25 15.69 -22.38
CA ASN A 300 11.83 15.28 -23.65
C ASN A 300 11.62 16.32 -24.75
N PHE A 301 10.45 16.96 -24.79
CA PHE A 301 10.18 18.04 -25.73
C PHE A 301 11.07 19.27 -25.48
N MET A 302 11.24 19.67 -24.22
CA MET A 302 12.15 20.75 -23.83
C MET A 302 13.59 20.46 -24.26
N MET A 303 14.06 19.23 -24.03
CA MET A 303 15.39 18.78 -24.44
C MET A 303 15.57 18.76 -25.96
N ASP A 304 14.52 18.42 -26.73
CA ASP A 304 14.56 18.41 -28.19
C ASP A 304 14.77 19.81 -28.77
N ILE A 305 14.03 20.80 -28.25
CA ILE A 305 14.19 22.21 -28.61
C ILE A 305 15.59 22.70 -28.27
N GLN A 306 16.09 22.38 -27.08
CA GLN A 306 17.42 22.80 -26.64
C GLN A 306 18.51 22.22 -27.54
N TYR A 307 18.47 20.92 -27.83
CA TYR A 307 19.45 20.30 -28.72
C TYR A 307 19.35 20.79 -30.16
N ALA A 308 18.16 21.11 -30.66
CA ALA A 308 18.02 21.72 -31.97
C ALA A 308 18.71 23.10 -32.03
N LYS A 309 18.62 23.90 -30.97
CA LYS A 309 19.34 25.19 -30.85
C LYS A 309 20.85 24.98 -30.78
N GLU A 310 21.33 24.09 -29.92
CA GLU A 310 22.77 23.79 -29.78
C GLU A 310 23.37 23.22 -31.07
N MET A 311 22.59 22.44 -31.83
CA MET A 311 22.98 21.91 -33.13
C MET A 311 23.22 23.04 -34.13
N LYS A 312 22.27 24.00 -34.24
CA LYS A 312 22.39 25.16 -35.13
C LYS A 312 23.59 26.03 -34.74
N GLU A 313 23.78 26.28 -33.45
CA GLU A 313 24.90 27.08 -32.95
C GLU A 313 26.25 26.40 -33.20
N SER A 314 26.35 25.09 -32.93
CA SER A 314 27.57 24.32 -33.17
C SER A 314 27.90 24.24 -34.67
N ALA A 315 26.89 24.07 -35.53
CA ALA A 315 27.06 24.10 -36.97
C ALA A 315 27.56 25.48 -37.46
N ALA A 316 27.00 26.57 -36.93
CA ALA A 316 27.46 27.91 -37.25
C ALA A 316 28.94 28.13 -36.87
N ARG A 317 29.38 27.65 -35.70
CA ARG A 317 30.79 27.71 -35.29
C ARG A 317 31.72 26.91 -36.21
N VAL A 318 31.29 25.73 -36.66
CA VAL A 318 32.06 24.94 -37.63
C VAL A 318 32.24 25.71 -38.94
N LEU A 319 31.17 26.32 -39.46
CA LEU A 319 31.23 27.13 -40.68
C LEU A 319 32.10 28.37 -40.52
N GLN A 320 31.99 29.08 -39.39
CA GLN A 320 32.81 30.25 -39.08
C GLN A 320 34.30 29.91 -39.04
N GLU A 321 34.69 28.88 -38.28
CA GLU A 321 36.10 28.48 -38.17
C GLU A 321 36.64 27.91 -39.49
N ALA A 322 35.82 27.21 -40.28
CA ALA A 322 36.20 26.73 -41.60
C ALA A 322 36.48 27.88 -42.59
N TRP A 323 35.62 28.90 -42.60
CA TRP A 323 35.80 30.09 -43.44
C TRP A 323 37.05 30.89 -43.03
N VAL A 324 37.22 31.13 -41.73
CA VAL A 324 38.37 31.88 -41.22
C VAL A 324 39.68 31.13 -41.47
N LEU A 325 39.69 29.80 -41.32
CA LEU A 325 40.81 28.95 -41.71
C LEU A 325 41.14 29.14 -43.20
N TYR A 326 40.16 29.02 -44.10
CA TYR A 326 40.36 29.22 -45.54
C TYR A 326 40.94 30.60 -45.86
N ARG A 327 40.42 31.66 -45.23
CA ARG A 327 40.90 33.04 -45.40
C ARG A 327 42.36 33.21 -44.97
N HIS A 328 42.76 32.68 -43.81
CA HIS A 328 44.16 32.80 -43.33
C HIS A 328 45.14 31.92 -44.11
N THR A 329 44.68 30.74 -44.57
CA THR A 329 45.47 29.90 -45.49
C THR A 329 45.74 30.64 -46.80
N ARG A 330 44.73 31.32 -47.37
CA ARG A 330 44.90 32.13 -48.60
C ARG A 330 45.84 33.33 -48.38
N ARG A 331 45.85 33.93 -47.19
CA ARG A 331 46.77 35.02 -46.80
C ARG A 331 48.19 34.55 -46.43
N LYS A 332 48.48 33.25 -46.51
CA LYS A 332 49.78 32.63 -46.14
C LYS A 332 50.22 32.85 -44.68
N ASP A 333 49.31 33.19 -43.77
CA ASP A 333 49.60 33.32 -42.33
C ASP A 333 49.52 31.95 -41.64
N ARG A 334 50.66 31.25 -41.56
CA ARG A 334 50.77 29.90 -41.01
C ARG A 334 50.44 29.83 -39.51
N GLY A 335 50.72 30.88 -38.75
CA GLY A 335 50.48 30.93 -37.30
C GLY A 335 48.99 31.01 -36.97
N ALA A 336 48.27 31.93 -37.63
CA ALA A 336 46.82 32.05 -37.49
C ALA A 336 46.09 30.83 -38.04
N ALA A 337 46.51 30.28 -39.19
CA ALA A 337 45.90 29.09 -39.78
C ALA A 337 45.95 27.88 -38.85
N ARG A 338 47.08 27.59 -38.18
CA ARG A 338 47.17 26.48 -37.21
C ARG A 338 46.28 26.68 -35.98
N ARG A 339 46.05 27.93 -35.55
CA ARG A 339 45.12 28.22 -34.45
C ARG A 339 43.67 27.93 -34.85
N HIS A 340 43.23 28.41 -36.01
CA HIS A 340 41.88 28.17 -36.52
C HIS A 340 41.65 26.70 -36.91
N GLN A 341 42.66 25.98 -37.38
CA GLN A 341 42.56 24.53 -37.61
C GLN A 341 42.27 23.75 -36.32
N ARG A 342 42.95 24.09 -35.20
CA ARG A 342 42.66 23.48 -33.89
C ARG A 342 41.25 23.81 -33.41
N ARG A 343 40.79 25.05 -33.58
CA ARG A 343 39.43 25.48 -33.23
C ARG A 343 38.36 24.79 -34.09
N LEU A 344 38.62 24.63 -35.39
CA LEU A 344 37.74 23.91 -36.31
C LEU A 344 37.59 22.44 -35.90
N LEU A 345 38.70 21.74 -35.61
CA LEU A 345 38.65 20.36 -35.13
C LEU A 345 37.88 20.24 -33.81
N ALA A 346 38.08 21.19 -32.89
CA ALA A 346 37.30 21.25 -31.65
C ALA A 346 35.81 21.50 -31.91
N ALA A 347 35.47 22.39 -32.86
CA ALA A 347 34.08 22.67 -33.25
C ALA A 347 33.41 21.45 -33.92
N ILE A 348 34.12 20.73 -34.79
CA ILE A 348 33.63 19.49 -35.42
C ILE A 348 33.38 18.41 -34.37
N ASN A 349 34.31 18.22 -33.44
CA ASN A 349 34.13 17.26 -32.34
C ASN A 349 32.92 17.63 -31.47
N ARG A 350 32.75 18.91 -31.14
CA ARG A 350 31.59 19.40 -30.38
C ARG A 350 30.28 19.18 -31.15
N PHE A 351 30.24 19.51 -32.44
CA PHE A 351 29.07 19.27 -33.28
C PHE A 351 28.69 17.78 -33.34
N ARG A 352 29.68 16.89 -33.50
CA ARG A 352 29.47 15.44 -33.50
C ARG A 352 28.88 14.96 -32.17
N GLN A 353 29.36 15.47 -31.03
CA GLN A 353 28.82 15.13 -29.70
C GLN A 353 27.37 15.60 -29.53
N VAL A 354 27.05 16.84 -29.91
CA VAL A 354 25.68 17.37 -29.87
C VAL A 354 24.75 16.56 -30.76
N ARG A 355 25.19 16.21 -31.97
CA ARG A 355 24.42 15.37 -32.90
C ARG A 355 24.10 13.99 -32.34
N LEU A 356 25.08 13.34 -31.69
CA LEU A 356 24.88 12.05 -31.04
C LEU A 356 23.89 12.15 -29.86
N LYS A 357 23.97 13.21 -29.04
CA LYS A 357 23.01 13.44 -27.94
C LYS A 357 21.59 13.64 -28.46
N HIS A 358 21.41 14.48 -29.47
CA HIS A 358 20.10 14.73 -30.09
C HIS A 358 19.50 13.45 -30.69
N ARG A 359 20.32 12.63 -31.37
CA ARG A 359 19.86 11.33 -31.90
C ARG A 359 19.40 10.38 -30.80
N LYS A 360 20.16 10.24 -29.70
CA LYS A 360 19.78 9.38 -28.56
C LYS A 360 18.45 9.82 -27.93
N LEU A 361 18.25 11.12 -27.76
CA LEU A 361 16.97 11.65 -27.26
C LEU A 361 15.81 11.27 -28.19
N ARG A 362 15.97 11.45 -29.50
CA ARG A 362 14.95 11.11 -30.49
C ARG A 362 14.62 9.61 -30.48
N GLU A 363 15.62 8.75 -30.33
CA GLU A 363 15.43 7.29 -30.17
C GLU A 363 14.62 6.96 -28.92
N GLN A 364 14.91 7.60 -27.77
CA GLN A 364 14.11 7.45 -26.54
C GLN A 364 12.66 7.93 -26.72
N VAL A 365 12.44 9.06 -27.39
CA VAL A 365 11.10 9.57 -27.68
C VAL A 365 10.33 8.62 -28.57
N ASN A 366 10.95 8.08 -29.62
CA ASN A 366 10.32 7.10 -30.48
C ASN A 366 9.90 5.86 -29.68
N SER A 367 10.80 5.28 -28.87
CA SER A 367 10.48 4.12 -28.03
C SER A 367 9.31 4.34 -27.06
N MET A 368 9.12 5.58 -26.59
CA MET A 368 8.04 5.92 -25.65
C MET A 368 6.67 6.01 -26.34
N VAL A 369 6.65 6.34 -27.63
CA VAL A 369 5.42 6.59 -28.42
C VAL A 369 5.02 5.36 -29.26
N ASP A 370 5.87 4.34 -29.34
CA ASP A 370 5.63 3.14 -30.15
C ASP A 370 4.31 2.42 -29.82
N ILE A 371 3.90 2.33 -28.55
CA ILE A 371 2.62 1.70 -28.17
C ILE A 371 1.40 2.49 -28.71
N SER A 372 1.47 3.82 -28.65
CA SER A 372 0.41 4.70 -29.16
C SER A 372 0.37 4.69 -30.69
N LYS A 373 1.53 4.70 -31.35
CA LYS A 373 1.62 4.56 -32.82
C LYS A 373 1.10 3.19 -33.28
N MET A 374 1.41 2.12 -32.55
CA MET A 374 0.92 0.79 -32.86
C MET A 374 -0.61 0.71 -32.79
N HIS A 375 -1.24 1.32 -31.78
CA HIS A 375 -2.70 1.44 -31.72
C HIS A 375 -3.26 2.25 -32.89
N MET A 376 -2.62 3.36 -33.26
CA MET A 376 -3.06 4.18 -34.40
C MET A 376 -2.98 3.39 -35.71
N ILE A 377 -1.85 2.72 -35.96
CA ILE A 377 -1.67 1.85 -37.14
C ILE A 377 -2.70 0.72 -37.14
N LEU A 378 -2.98 0.11 -35.98
CA LEU A 378 -3.99 -0.95 -35.88
C LEU A 378 -5.40 -0.43 -36.21
N CYS A 379 -5.78 0.75 -35.71
CA CYS A 379 -7.04 1.39 -36.06
C CYS A 379 -7.14 1.70 -37.56
N ASP A 380 -6.07 2.24 -38.14
CA ASP A 380 -6.01 2.53 -39.58
C ASP A 380 -6.12 1.26 -40.42
N LEU A 381 -5.44 0.18 -40.02
CA LEU A 381 -5.55 -1.14 -40.66
C LEU A 381 -6.96 -1.71 -40.54
N GLN A 382 -7.61 -1.58 -39.38
CA GLN A 382 -8.97 -2.06 -39.16
C GLN A 382 -9.99 -1.29 -40.03
N LEU A 383 -9.82 0.03 -40.16
CA LEU A 383 -10.61 0.85 -41.07
C LEU A 383 -10.38 0.46 -42.54
N GLY A 384 -9.12 0.22 -42.91
CA GLY A 384 -8.73 -0.27 -44.24
C GLY A 384 -9.38 -1.63 -44.56
N LEU A 385 -9.30 -2.59 -43.64
CA LEU A 385 -9.93 -3.91 -43.77
C LEU A 385 -11.45 -3.81 -43.90
N SER A 386 -12.10 -2.98 -43.09
CA SER A 386 -13.55 -2.76 -43.16
C SER A 386 -13.98 -2.19 -44.52
N SER A 387 -13.27 -1.18 -45.02
CA SER A 387 -13.56 -0.61 -46.35
C SER A 387 -13.31 -1.61 -47.49
N SER A 388 -12.28 -2.45 -47.38
CA SER A 388 -12.00 -3.50 -48.35
C SER A 388 -13.08 -4.59 -48.33
N HIS A 389 -13.54 -5.00 -47.14
CA HIS A 389 -14.67 -5.92 -46.98
C HIS A 389 -15.94 -5.38 -47.63
N GLN A 390 -16.31 -4.12 -47.37
CA GLN A 390 -17.48 -3.49 -48.00
C GLN A 390 -17.36 -3.41 -49.53
N ALA A 391 -16.16 -3.15 -50.05
CA ALA A 391 -15.93 -3.14 -51.49
C ALA A 391 -16.04 -4.55 -52.10
N LEU A 392 -15.59 -5.58 -51.38
CA LEU A 392 -15.72 -6.98 -51.78
C LEU A 392 -17.18 -7.44 -51.77
N GLU A 393 -17.94 -7.07 -50.75
CA GLU A 393 -19.38 -7.36 -50.62
C GLU A 393 -20.16 -6.76 -51.80
N LYS A 394 -19.95 -5.48 -52.12
CA LYS A 394 -20.55 -4.84 -53.31
C LYS A 394 -20.22 -5.55 -54.62
N ARG A 395 -18.99 -6.09 -54.76
CA ARG A 395 -18.59 -6.85 -55.96
C ARG A 395 -19.27 -8.21 -56.00
N MET A 396 -19.43 -8.85 -54.85
CA MET A 396 -20.14 -10.12 -54.73
C MET A 396 -21.62 -9.95 -55.05
N ASP A 397 -22.27 -8.89 -54.56
CA ASP A 397 -23.66 -8.56 -54.89
C ASP A 397 -23.83 -8.28 -56.38
N ALA A 398 -22.89 -7.54 -56.98
CA ALA A 398 -22.91 -7.31 -58.42
C ALA A 398 -22.71 -8.60 -59.24
N LEU A 399 -21.91 -9.55 -58.74
CA LEU A 399 -21.75 -10.87 -59.36
C LEU A 399 -22.99 -11.75 -59.18
N ALA A 400 -23.60 -11.73 -57.99
CA ALA A 400 -24.85 -12.44 -57.71
C ALA A 400 -25.97 -11.95 -58.63
N GLY A 401 -26.16 -10.63 -58.75
CA GLY A 401 -27.14 -10.05 -59.67
C GLY A 401 -26.88 -10.39 -61.15
N LYS A 402 -25.60 -10.50 -61.56
CA LYS A 402 -25.26 -10.97 -62.92
C LYS A 402 -25.56 -12.45 -63.12
N LEU A 403 -25.33 -13.28 -62.10
CA LEU A 403 -25.67 -14.71 -62.10
C LEU A 403 -27.17 -14.92 -62.18
N ASP A 404 -27.94 -14.15 -61.41
CA ASP A 404 -29.42 -14.19 -61.44
C ASP A 404 -29.94 -13.77 -62.82
N ALA A 405 -29.41 -12.70 -63.41
CA ALA A 405 -29.76 -12.29 -64.77
C ALA A 405 -29.40 -13.35 -65.82
N LEU A 406 -28.27 -14.04 -65.67
CA LEU A 406 -27.89 -15.16 -66.54
C LEU A 406 -28.81 -16.37 -66.35
N ALA A 407 -29.19 -16.69 -65.10
CA ALA A 407 -30.13 -17.75 -64.79
C ALA A 407 -31.51 -17.47 -65.40
N GLU A 408 -31.97 -16.22 -65.34
CA GLU A 408 -33.23 -15.76 -65.91
C GLU A 408 -33.21 -15.80 -67.46
N LEU A 409 -32.09 -15.39 -68.08
CA LEU A 409 -31.90 -15.52 -69.53
C LEU A 409 -31.84 -16.99 -69.97
N LEU A 410 -31.19 -17.86 -69.20
CA LEU A 410 -31.17 -19.30 -69.45
C LEU A 410 -32.57 -19.91 -69.30
N SER A 411 -33.34 -19.58 -68.26
CA SER A 411 -34.71 -20.07 -68.10
C SER A 411 -35.63 -19.59 -69.23
N ASN A 412 -35.44 -18.35 -69.70
CA ASN A 412 -36.19 -17.81 -70.85
C ASN A 412 -35.76 -18.46 -72.18
N ALA A 413 -34.49 -18.87 -72.30
CA ALA A 413 -34.01 -19.65 -73.45
C ALA A 413 -34.41 -21.13 -73.38
N LEU A 414 -34.65 -21.68 -72.18
CA LEU A 414 -34.97 -23.09 -71.93
C LEU A 414 -36.46 -23.41 -71.74
N GLY A 415 -37.41 -22.50 -72.00
CA GLY A 415 -38.81 -22.95 -72.07
C GLY A 415 -39.82 -22.05 -72.78
N PRO A 416 -40.87 -22.63 -73.42
CA PRO A 416 -41.20 -24.06 -73.55
C PRO A 416 -41.18 -24.58 -75.02
N GLN A 417 -40.46 -25.67 -75.28
CA GLN A 417 -40.69 -26.49 -76.47
C GLN A 417 -41.95 -27.34 -76.26
N GLN A 418 -43.06 -26.91 -76.87
CA GLN A 418 -44.25 -27.66 -77.31
C GLN A 418 -44.77 -28.83 -76.44
N GLN A 419 -46.01 -28.66 -75.92
CA GLN A 419 -46.95 -29.78 -75.76
C GLN A 419 -48.18 -29.59 -76.66
N HIS A 420 -48.48 -30.67 -77.38
CA HIS A 420 -49.43 -30.91 -78.48
C HIS A 420 -50.91 -30.67 -78.11
N PRO A 421 -51.82 -30.47 -79.10
CA PRO A 421 -53.27 -30.51 -78.89
C PRO A 421 -53.79 -31.96 -78.89
N GLU A 422 -54.70 -32.30 -77.97
CA GLU A 422 -55.43 -33.57 -77.98
C GLU A 422 -56.54 -33.63 -79.05
N PRO A 423 -56.79 -34.79 -79.69
CA PRO A 423 -57.93 -35.01 -80.56
C PRO A 423 -59.16 -35.56 -79.81
N ARG A 424 -60.35 -35.28 -80.36
CA ARG A 424 -61.66 -35.84 -79.96
C ARG A 424 -61.68 -37.37 -79.92
N GLN A 425 -62.43 -37.93 -78.97
CA GLN A 425 -63.22 -39.16 -79.17
C GLN A 425 -64.54 -39.08 -78.41
N GLU A 426 -65.63 -39.30 -79.15
CA GLU A 426 -67.00 -39.58 -78.70
C GLU A 426 -67.09 -41.01 -78.13
N ALA A 427 -67.96 -41.25 -77.14
CA ALA A 427 -68.97 -42.31 -77.15
C ALA A 427 -69.77 -42.39 -75.84
N THR A 428 -71.10 -42.51 -76.02
CA THR A 428 -72.21 -42.87 -75.12
C THR A 428 -72.66 -41.89 -74.04
#